data_AF-A0A7Y2CJ35-F1
#
_entry.id   AF-A0A7Y2CJ35-F1
#
_cell.length_a   1.000
_cell.length_b   1.000
_cell.length_c   1.000
_cell.angle_alpha   90.00
_cell.angle_beta   90.00
_cell.angle_gamma   90.00
#
_symmetry.space_group_name_H-M   'P 1'
#
loop_
_entity.id
_entity.type
_entity.pdbx_description
1 polymer ?
#
loop_
_entity_poly.entity_id
_entity_poly.type
_entity_poly.pdbx_seq_one_letter_code
_entity_poly.pdbx_strand_id
1 'polypeptide(L)'
;LVRRLRFGVGVDAVGVLALLVFATTMSILWQGQRRERLRAEAAALRSERMTEFLEGILTSVRPDETLGEEVTVRYLLEAAEERLETELGDEPAMRGRVQETLGYTYQELGHYEDAMRLADGSLATRRAHFGETHADVASALRMKGGVFHFQGEMDSAAVYLRAALDMQRATLPENDRRLSGTLNSLAALTQEQGHYEEAAAVYEEAIALDELHFPDGSVETAETVANLGTLLHSTGDLEGGIARYKQALAVFERELGDRHPNIATLLNNLAEALRSQGDYDESVRYHGQALEMYRALLGGEHPNVAISLNNLAMAEQGLGDYESAAVRVAEATEILRGVLGPEHPTVAQLIHNTGNLHHKQKDYAEAGRYYEQALAIRREALGDDHPSLGESLGAIARLREDEGTPDEAVRVYREALGIHAAAYGDHDRRTARTHGELGACLSRLGRTEEAERELVRGHDLMLHADTNAPDGWKRASFRRMIEHCERIADADRAAVYQAALDALSESADS
;
A
#
# COMPACT_ATOMS: atom_id res chain seq x y z
N LEU A 1 78.92 68.52 14.92
CA LEU A 1 77.67 68.78 15.68
C LEU A 1 76.57 69.03 14.66
N VAL A 2 75.48 68.28 14.48
CA VAL A 2 74.77 67.25 15.24
C VAL A 2 74.09 66.35 14.19
N ARG A 3 74.30 65.03 14.22
CA ARG A 3 73.52 64.06 13.43
C ARG A 3 72.46 63.47 14.36
N ARG A 4 71.21 63.93 14.24
CA ARG A 4 70.05 63.31 14.91
C ARG A 4 69.52 62.18 14.02
N LEU A 5 69.73 60.95 14.45
CA LEU A 5 69.00 59.77 13.96
C LEU A 5 67.59 59.79 14.57
N ARG A 6 66.56 59.78 13.71
CA ARG A 6 65.17 59.47 14.06
C ARG A 6 64.91 57.99 13.73
N PHE A 7 65.01 57.12 14.72
CA PHE A 7 64.18 55.91 14.81
C PHE A 7 62.88 56.36 15.53
N GLY A 8 61.66 55.91 15.27
CA GLY A 8 61.10 54.77 14.57
C GLY A 8 59.68 54.62 15.14
N VAL A 9 58.66 55.13 14.45
CA VAL A 9 57.24 54.89 14.76
C VAL A 9 56.58 54.54 13.43
N GLY A 10 56.72 53.27 13.07
CA GLY A 10 56.14 52.68 11.87
C GLY A 10 55.91 51.22 12.17
N VAL A 11 55.15 50.94 13.22
CA VAL A 11 54.60 49.59 13.41
C VAL A 11 53.40 49.51 12.49
N ASP A 12 53.61 48.72 11.45
CA ASP A 12 52.78 48.49 10.28
C ASP A 12 51.30 48.26 10.59
N ALA A 13 50.44 49.18 10.12
CA ALA A 13 48.99 49.02 10.11
C ALA A 13 48.55 47.71 9.40
N VAL A 14 49.36 47.23 8.46
CA VAL A 14 49.17 45.94 7.76
C VAL A 14 49.37 44.75 8.70
N GLY A 15 50.34 44.81 9.62
CA GLY A 15 50.58 43.76 10.62
C GLY A 15 49.45 43.68 11.65
N VAL A 16 48.90 44.82 12.05
CA VAL A 16 47.73 44.88 12.95
C VAL A 16 46.48 44.32 12.27
N LEU A 17 46.24 44.66 11.00
CA LEU A 17 45.11 44.12 10.24
C LEU A 17 45.22 42.60 10.05
N ALA A 18 46.40 42.08 9.73
CA ALA A 18 46.65 40.65 9.58
C ALA A 18 46.42 39.88 10.90
N LEU A 19 46.86 40.45 12.04
CA LEU A 19 46.61 39.87 13.36
C LEU A 19 45.13 39.88 13.72
N LEU A 20 44.39 40.93 13.37
CA LEU A 20 42.94 40.99 13.60
C LEU A 20 42.18 39.96 12.75
N VAL A 21 42.53 39.81 11.47
CA VAL A 21 41.94 38.79 10.58
C VAL A 21 42.28 37.38 11.06
N PHE A 22 43.51 37.14 11.51
CA PHE A 22 43.91 35.86 12.09
C PHE A 22 43.18 35.57 13.40
N ALA A 23 43.04 36.57 14.28
CA ALA A 23 42.31 36.44 15.53
C ALA A 23 40.81 36.18 15.31
N THR A 24 40.17 36.83 14.34
CA THR A 24 38.75 36.61 14.02
C THR A 24 38.53 35.25 13.38
N THR A 25 39.37 34.82 12.44
CA THR A 25 39.29 33.49 11.83
C THR A 25 39.52 32.37 12.87
N MET A 26 40.51 32.51 13.75
CA MET A 26 40.74 31.57 14.85
C MET A 26 39.58 31.57 15.86
N SER A 27 38.99 32.73 16.15
CA SER A 27 37.80 32.83 17.02
C SER A 27 36.59 32.11 16.40
N ILE A 28 36.36 32.28 15.09
CA ILE A 28 35.29 31.58 14.37
C ILE A 28 35.51 30.06 14.38
N LEU A 29 36.74 29.60 14.11
CA LEU A 29 37.09 28.17 14.13
C LEU A 29 36.95 27.58 15.54
N TRP A 30 37.40 28.30 16.57
CA TRP A 30 37.29 27.87 17.97
C TRP A 30 35.83 27.83 18.44
N GLN A 31 35.02 28.82 18.04
CA GLN A 31 33.57 28.80 18.30
C GLN A 31 32.86 27.67 17.54
N GLY A 32 33.29 27.37 16.30
CA GLY A 32 32.81 26.24 15.51
C GLY A 32 33.07 24.91 16.22
N GLN A 33 34.33 24.63 16.58
CA GLN A 33 34.69 23.41 17.31
C GLN A 33 34.02 23.32 18.68
N ARG A 34 33.86 24.44 19.39
CA ARG A 34 33.17 24.45 20.69
C ARG A 34 31.69 24.11 20.52
N ARG A 35 31.02 24.61 19.48
CA ARG A 35 29.63 24.25 19.16
C ARG A 35 29.50 22.79 18.77
N GLU A 36 30.42 22.27 17.97
CA GLU A 36 30.46 20.84 17.61
C GLU A 36 30.66 19.94 18.82
N ARG A 37 31.60 20.26 19.72
CA ARG A 37 31.80 19.52 20.98
C ARG A 37 30.55 19.54 21.86
N LEU A 38 29.95 20.72 22.08
CA LEU A 38 28.73 20.83 22.86
C LEU A 38 27.55 20.07 22.22
N ARG A 39 27.46 20.04 20.88
CA ARG A 39 26.46 19.22 20.16
C ARG A 39 26.73 17.73 20.31
N ALA A 40 27.99 17.32 20.23
CA ALA A 40 28.40 15.92 20.39
C ALA A 40 28.16 15.43 21.83
N GLU A 41 28.48 16.24 22.83
CA GLU A 41 28.20 15.98 24.25
C GLU A 41 26.67 15.90 24.49
N ALA A 42 25.89 16.85 23.96
CA ALA A 42 24.43 16.80 24.07
C ALA A 42 23.82 15.60 23.31
N ALA A 43 24.40 15.18 22.18
CA ALA A 43 23.98 14.00 21.46
C ALA A 43 24.33 12.70 22.20
N ALA A 44 25.51 12.63 22.82
CA ALA A 44 25.94 11.51 23.64
C ALA A 44 25.04 11.34 24.86
N LEU A 45 24.74 12.43 25.59
CA LEU A 45 23.84 12.39 26.74
C LEU A 45 22.43 11.92 26.35
N ARG A 46 21.90 12.41 25.22
CA ARG A 46 20.62 11.93 24.67
C ARG A 46 20.65 10.45 24.30
N SER A 47 21.76 9.97 23.73
CA SER A 47 21.93 8.56 23.38
C SER A 47 22.02 7.68 24.62
N GLU A 48 22.74 8.13 25.65
CA GLU A 48 22.84 7.46 26.95
C GLU A 48 21.46 7.33 27.59
N ARG A 49 20.71 8.44 27.68
CA ARG A 49 19.33 8.42 28.20
C ARG A 49 18.38 7.53 27.40
N MET A 50 18.46 7.53 26.07
CA MET A 50 17.66 6.62 25.25
C MET A 50 18.04 5.16 25.52
N THR A 51 19.33 4.89 25.74
CA THR A 51 19.82 3.55 26.08
C THR A 51 19.29 3.12 27.46
N GLU A 52 19.34 4.00 28.46
CA GLU A 52 18.78 3.75 29.79
C GLU A 52 17.26 3.50 29.74
N PHE A 53 16.53 4.29 28.94
CA PHE A 53 15.10 4.11 28.73
C PHE A 53 14.79 2.74 28.10
N LEU A 54 15.51 2.36 27.03
CA LEU A 54 15.36 1.06 26.38
C LEU A 54 15.77 -0.10 27.29
N GLU A 55 16.86 0.03 28.03
CA GLU A 55 17.28 -0.94 29.05
C GLU A 55 16.21 -1.06 30.14
N GLY A 56 15.61 0.05 30.55
CA GLY A 56 14.50 0.09 31.49
C GLY A 56 13.27 -0.70 31.02
N ILE A 57 12.89 -0.57 29.74
CA ILE A 57 11.81 -1.35 29.13
C ILE A 57 12.17 -2.84 29.07
N LEU A 58 13.40 -3.17 28.66
CA LEU A 58 13.80 -4.57 28.48
C LEU A 58 14.03 -5.29 29.82
N THR A 59 14.40 -4.56 30.88
CA THR A 59 14.63 -5.11 32.23
C THR A 59 13.36 -5.15 33.08
N SER A 60 12.31 -4.39 32.74
CA SER A 60 11.00 -4.55 33.37
C SER A 60 10.31 -5.83 32.93
N VAL A 61 10.66 -6.36 31.76
CA VAL A 61 10.33 -7.72 31.35
C VAL A 61 11.07 -8.70 32.27
N ARG A 62 10.34 -9.46 33.08
CA ARG A 62 10.87 -10.53 33.94
C ARG A 62 10.59 -11.89 33.30
N PRO A 63 11.52 -12.44 32.50
CA PRO A 63 11.28 -13.67 31.74
C PRO A 63 11.10 -14.90 32.65
N ASP A 64 11.56 -14.78 33.90
CA ASP A 64 11.48 -15.78 34.96
C ASP A 64 10.15 -15.77 35.72
N GLU A 65 9.43 -14.64 35.74
CA GLU A 65 8.09 -14.51 36.33
C GLU A 65 6.96 -14.76 35.30
N THR A 66 7.22 -14.58 34.00
CA THR A 66 6.28 -14.87 32.89
C THR A 66 6.28 -16.36 32.49
N LEU A 67 6.28 -17.27 33.47
CA LEU A 67 6.34 -18.74 33.32
C LEU A 67 5.38 -19.26 32.22
N GLY A 68 5.87 -19.35 30.98
CA GLY A 68 5.16 -19.92 29.84
C GLY A 68 4.29 -18.96 29.02
N GLU A 69 4.25 -17.66 29.33
CA GLU A 69 3.55 -16.66 28.50
C GLU A 69 4.56 -15.90 27.63
N GLU A 70 4.33 -15.87 26.31
CA GLU A 70 5.15 -15.06 25.39
C GLU A 70 4.98 -13.57 25.72
N VAL A 71 6.11 -12.87 25.91
CA VAL A 71 6.11 -11.40 26.06
C VAL A 71 5.54 -10.79 24.79
N THR A 72 4.37 -10.17 24.91
CA THR A 72 3.71 -9.57 23.75
C THR A 72 4.30 -8.19 23.46
N VAL A 73 4.23 -7.78 22.17
CA VAL A 73 4.57 -6.40 21.77
C VAL A 73 3.78 -5.38 22.60
N ARG A 74 2.51 -5.68 22.88
CA ARG A 74 1.65 -4.85 23.73
C ARG A 74 2.21 -4.63 25.13
N TYR A 75 2.71 -5.67 25.79
CA TYR A 75 3.32 -5.53 27.11
C TYR A 75 4.53 -4.59 27.10
N LEU A 76 5.38 -4.69 26.07
CA LEU A 76 6.54 -3.80 25.91
C LEU A 76 6.11 -2.34 25.67
N LEU A 77 5.05 -2.13 24.89
CA LEU A 77 4.50 -0.79 24.64
C LEU A 77 3.92 -0.19 25.92
N GLU A 78 3.13 -0.94 26.68
CA GLU A 78 2.57 -0.50 27.97
C GLU A 78 3.68 -0.18 28.98
N ALA A 79 4.72 -1.03 29.07
CA ALA A 79 5.88 -0.78 29.90
C ALA A 79 6.67 0.47 29.48
N ALA A 80 6.80 0.74 28.18
CA ALA A 80 7.41 1.96 27.67
C ALA A 80 6.59 3.19 28.08
N GLU A 81 5.27 3.12 27.98
CA GLU A 81 4.37 4.21 28.33
C GLU A 81 4.42 4.58 29.82
N GLU A 82 4.43 3.60 30.73
CA GLU A 82 4.52 3.85 32.17
C GLU A 82 5.78 4.63 32.58
N ARG A 83 6.86 4.45 31.81
CA ARG A 83 8.17 5.06 32.07
C ARG A 83 8.35 6.41 31.39
N LEU A 84 7.56 6.73 30.35
CA LEU A 84 7.71 7.96 29.56
C LEU A 84 7.80 9.21 30.44
N GLU A 85 6.89 9.36 31.40
CA GLU A 85 6.82 10.58 32.22
C GLU A 85 7.92 10.63 33.29
N THR A 86 8.28 9.46 33.84
CA THR A 86 9.25 9.39 34.94
C THR A 86 10.70 9.49 34.46
N GLU A 87 11.01 8.97 33.27
CA GLU A 87 12.38 8.91 32.74
C GLU A 87 12.67 9.96 31.68
N LEU A 88 11.66 10.42 30.94
CA LEU A 88 11.81 11.43 29.88
C LEU A 88 11.03 12.73 30.16
N GLY A 89 10.49 12.91 31.37
CA GLY A 89 9.68 14.09 31.73
C GLY A 89 10.44 15.42 31.65
N ASP A 90 11.76 15.42 31.84
CA ASP A 90 12.65 16.58 31.70
C ASP A 90 13.20 16.76 30.27
N GLU A 91 12.93 15.82 29.36
CA GLU A 91 13.31 15.87 27.94
C GLU A 91 12.09 15.86 27.00
N PRO A 92 11.28 16.94 26.96
CA PRO A 92 10.03 16.96 26.22
C PRO A 92 10.19 16.68 24.71
N ALA A 93 11.30 17.10 24.09
CA ALA A 93 11.58 16.79 22.68
C ALA A 93 11.86 15.29 22.43
N MET A 94 12.44 14.57 23.40
CA MET A 94 12.66 13.13 23.30
C MET A 94 11.37 12.38 23.62
N ARG A 95 10.68 12.76 24.70
CA ARG A 95 9.38 12.21 25.08
C ARG A 95 8.38 12.26 23.94
N GLY A 96 8.25 13.43 23.28
CA GLY A 96 7.37 13.59 22.13
C GLY A 96 7.73 12.68 20.96
N ARG A 97 9.01 12.37 20.73
CA ARG A 97 9.44 11.42 19.67
C ARG A 97 9.16 9.98 20.04
N VAL A 98 9.40 9.57 21.28
CA VAL A 98 9.04 8.23 21.74
C VAL A 98 7.52 8.02 21.68
N GLN A 99 6.72 9.01 22.09
CA GLN A 99 5.25 8.98 21.94
C GLN A 99 4.82 8.80 20.48
N GLU A 100 5.50 9.48 19.53
CA GLU A 100 5.24 9.31 18.10
C GLU A 100 5.54 7.87 17.65
N THR A 101 6.70 7.32 18.00
CA THR A 101 7.07 5.94 17.65
C THR A 101 6.09 4.91 18.25
N LEU A 102 5.76 5.03 19.53
CA LEU A 102 4.84 4.12 20.20
C LEU A 102 3.45 4.18 19.55
N GLY A 103 2.95 5.37 19.25
CA GLY A 103 1.62 5.46 18.67
C GLY A 103 1.55 5.01 17.21
N TYR A 104 2.64 5.12 16.43
CA TYR A 104 2.72 4.40 15.15
C TYR A 104 2.64 2.89 15.35
N THR A 105 3.32 2.33 16.36
CA THR A 105 3.23 0.89 16.64
C THR A 105 1.82 0.49 17.08
N TYR A 106 1.15 1.27 17.93
CA TYR A 106 -0.25 1.00 18.31
C TYR A 106 -1.21 1.12 17.12
N GLN A 107 -0.99 2.06 16.20
CA GLN A 107 -1.75 2.19 14.97
C GLN A 107 -1.64 0.93 14.11
N GLU A 108 -0.42 0.43 13.88
CA GLU A 108 -0.19 -0.81 13.12
C GLU A 108 -0.83 -2.04 13.77
N LEU A 109 -0.95 -2.04 15.11
CA LEU A 109 -1.65 -3.08 15.87
C LEU A 109 -3.18 -2.91 15.90
N GLY A 110 -3.73 -1.85 15.29
CA GLY A 110 -5.16 -1.54 15.29
C GLY A 110 -5.68 -0.94 16.60
N HIS A 111 -4.80 -0.59 17.53
CA HIS A 111 -5.13 0.06 18.81
C HIS A 111 -5.22 1.58 18.63
N TYR A 112 -6.18 2.02 17.82
CA TYR A 112 -6.26 3.42 17.39
C TYR A 112 -6.56 4.40 18.53
N GLU A 113 -7.26 3.98 19.58
CA GLU A 113 -7.50 4.83 20.77
C GLU A 113 -6.19 5.17 21.50
N ASP A 114 -5.32 4.18 21.69
CA ASP A 114 -3.99 4.37 22.30
C ASP A 114 -3.08 5.19 21.39
N ALA A 115 -3.09 4.89 20.09
CA ALA A 115 -2.36 5.68 19.10
C ALA A 115 -2.77 7.17 19.11
N MET A 116 -4.08 7.45 19.18
CA MET A 116 -4.60 8.82 19.24
C MET A 116 -4.21 9.51 20.56
N ARG A 117 -4.29 8.81 21.69
CA ARG A 117 -3.87 9.34 23.01
C ARG A 117 -2.40 9.71 23.01
N LEU A 118 -1.53 8.88 22.43
CA LEU A 118 -0.10 9.16 22.29
C LEU A 118 0.16 10.31 21.32
N ALA A 119 -0.59 10.40 20.22
CA ALA A 119 -0.51 11.52 19.28
C ALA A 119 -0.90 12.85 19.94
N ASP A 120 -1.95 12.86 20.76
CA ASP A 120 -2.37 14.04 21.55
C ASP A 120 -1.33 14.42 22.61
N GLY A 121 -0.77 13.43 23.32
CA GLY A 121 0.31 13.64 24.29
C GLY A 121 1.59 14.20 23.65
N SER A 122 1.95 13.69 22.46
CA SER A 122 3.08 14.19 21.66
C SER A 122 2.84 15.62 21.20
N LEU A 123 1.64 15.91 20.68
CA LEU A 123 1.27 17.25 20.23
C LEU A 123 1.31 18.26 21.37
N ALA A 124 0.75 17.92 22.54
CA ALA A 124 0.77 18.77 23.73
C ALA A 124 2.21 19.02 24.22
N THR A 125 3.03 17.97 24.29
CA THR A 125 4.44 18.07 24.71
C THR A 125 5.24 18.97 23.78
N ARG A 126 5.09 18.78 22.46
CA ARG A 126 5.84 19.55 21.46
C ARG A 126 5.39 21.00 21.39
N ARG A 127 4.08 21.28 21.51
CA ARG A 127 3.56 22.66 21.62
C ARG A 127 4.09 23.37 22.85
N ALA A 128 4.09 22.71 24.01
CA ALA A 128 4.60 23.30 25.24
C ALA A 128 6.11 23.62 25.16
N HIS A 129 6.88 22.81 24.46
CA HIS A 129 8.34 22.97 24.36
C HIS A 129 8.80 23.91 23.23
N PHE A 130 8.22 23.76 22.03
CA PHE A 130 8.64 24.47 20.83
C PHE A 130 7.72 25.65 20.45
N GLY A 131 6.55 25.77 21.07
CA GLY A 131 5.50 26.71 20.69
C GLY A 131 4.52 26.13 19.65
N GLU A 132 3.54 26.93 19.22
CA GLU A 132 2.45 26.47 18.33
C GLU A 132 2.91 26.18 16.90
N THR A 133 3.98 26.81 16.43
CA THR A 133 4.45 26.72 15.04
C THR A 133 5.86 26.18 15.00
N HIS A 134 6.02 24.86 14.81
CA HIS A 134 7.32 24.19 14.73
C HIS A 134 7.24 22.88 13.93
N ALA A 135 8.31 22.50 13.25
CA ALA A 135 8.35 21.26 12.46
C ALA A 135 8.10 19.97 13.29
N ASP A 136 8.51 19.96 14.56
CA ASP A 136 8.20 18.85 15.47
C ASP A 136 6.69 18.81 15.80
N VAL A 137 6.04 19.97 15.97
CA VAL A 137 4.57 20.03 16.16
C VAL A 137 3.86 19.50 14.92
N ALA A 138 4.33 19.86 13.72
CA ALA A 138 3.82 19.33 12.47
C ALA A 138 3.93 17.80 12.38
N SER A 139 5.00 17.21 12.89
CA SER A 139 5.16 15.74 12.89
C SER A 139 4.13 15.05 13.79
N ALA A 140 3.75 15.64 14.93
CA ALA A 140 2.64 15.13 15.76
C ALA A 140 1.27 15.31 15.08
N LEU A 141 1.06 16.40 14.34
CA LEU A 141 -0.15 16.57 13.51
C LEU A 141 -0.21 15.51 12.40
N ARG A 142 0.92 15.22 11.74
CA ARG A 142 1.02 14.17 10.73
C ARG A 142 0.63 12.80 11.30
N MET A 143 1.14 12.46 12.47
CA MET A 143 0.77 11.24 13.19
C MET A 143 -0.73 11.17 13.46
N LYS A 144 -1.36 12.24 13.98
CA LYS A 144 -2.82 12.29 14.16
C LYS A 144 -3.56 12.06 12.84
N GLY A 145 -3.10 12.69 11.76
CA GLY A 145 -3.63 12.49 10.42
C GLY A 145 -3.58 11.03 9.97
N GLY A 146 -2.45 10.36 10.23
CA GLY A 146 -2.30 8.92 10.01
C GLY A 146 -3.31 8.09 10.81
N VAL A 147 -3.47 8.35 12.12
CA VAL A 147 -4.42 7.58 12.94
C VAL A 147 -5.86 7.73 12.42
N PHE A 148 -6.29 8.94 12.04
CA PHE A 148 -7.61 9.13 11.43
C PHE A 148 -7.74 8.43 10.08
N HIS A 149 -6.67 8.43 9.27
CA HIS A 149 -6.65 7.72 7.99
C HIS A 149 -6.89 6.22 8.17
N PHE A 150 -6.17 5.56 9.09
CA PHE A 150 -6.37 4.14 9.39
C PHE A 150 -7.74 3.80 10.01
N GLN A 151 -8.41 4.78 10.63
CA GLN A 151 -9.81 4.64 11.09
C GLN A 151 -10.85 4.82 9.97
N GLY A 152 -10.43 5.21 8.77
CA GLY A 152 -11.31 5.54 7.65
C GLY A 152 -11.93 6.94 7.74
N GLU A 153 -11.51 7.77 8.69
CA GLU A 153 -11.97 9.16 8.84
C GLU A 153 -11.20 10.10 7.91
N MET A 154 -11.46 9.99 6.61
CA MET A 154 -10.71 10.70 5.57
C MET A 154 -10.71 12.23 5.70
N ASP A 155 -11.84 12.82 6.09
CA ASP A 155 -11.96 14.28 6.26
C ASP A 155 -11.09 14.77 7.44
N SER A 156 -11.16 14.08 8.59
CA SER A 156 -10.30 14.36 9.74
C SER A 156 -8.82 14.21 9.36
N ALA A 157 -8.46 13.12 8.68
CA ALA A 157 -7.10 12.88 8.23
C ALA A 157 -6.57 14.03 7.37
N ALA A 158 -7.37 14.48 6.38
CA ALA A 158 -7.00 15.57 5.48
C ALA A 158 -6.73 16.88 6.24
N VAL A 159 -7.55 17.20 7.25
CA VAL A 159 -7.37 18.40 8.08
C VAL A 159 -6.00 18.39 8.77
N TYR A 160 -5.66 17.28 9.43
CA TYR A 160 -4.41 17.20 10.19
C TYR A 160 -3.17 17.11 9.30
N LEU A 161 -3.23 16.35 8.21
CA LEU A 161 -2.11 16.23 7.26
C LEU A 161 -1.85 17.54 6.51
N ARG A 162 -2.89 18.27 6.09
CA ARG A 162 -2.72 19.61 5.49
C ARG A 162 -2.17 20.62 6.48
N ALA A 163 -2.67 20.62 7.73
CA ALA A 163 -2.14 21.48 8.78
C ALA A 163 -0.66 21.19 9.08
N ALA A 164 -0.26 19.91 9.07
CA ALA A 164 1.14 19.51 9.19
C ALA A 164 1.99 20.05 8.03
N LEU A 165 1.54 19.86 6.79
CA LEU A 165 2.28 20.31 5.60
C LEU A 165 2.41 21.84 5.56
N ASP A 166 1.33 22.57 5.82
CA ASP A 166 1.33 24.03 5.87
C ASP A 166 2.31 24.56 6.94
N MET A 167 2.32 23.92 8.11
CA MET A 167 3.25 24.27 9.18
C MET A 167 4.70 23.98 8.80
N GLN A 168 4.97 22.85 8.14
CA GLN A 168 6.31 22.52 7.65
C GLN A 168 6.76 23.53 6.59
N ARG A 169 5.93 23.82 5.57
CA ARG A 169 6.24 24.82 4.53
C ARG A 169 6.46 26.23 5.11
N ALA A 170 5.82 26.57 6.23
CA ALA A 170 6.02 27.85 6.91
C ALA A 170 7.29 27.91 7.77
N THR A 171 7.83 26.77 8.23
CA THR A 171 8.93 26.72 9.22
C THR A 171 10.23 26.15 8.68
N LEU A 172 10.18 25.44 7.56
CA LEU A 172 11.29 24.72 6.97
C LEU A 172 11.68 25.30 5.61
N PRO A 173 12.94 25.10 5.17
CA PRO A 173 13.31 25.31 3.77
C PRO A 173 12.41 24.52 2.81
N GLU A 174 12.16 25.05 1.61
CA GLU A 174 11.32 24.41 0.58
C GLU A 174 11.80 23.00 0.22
N ASN A 175 13.09 22.72 0.37
CA ASN A 175 13.71 21.44 0.08
C ASN A 175 13.98 20.59 1.34
N ASP A 176 13.36 20.88 2.50
CA ASP A 176 13.56 20.07 3.71
C ASP A 176 12.88 18.70 3.56
N ARG A 177 13.67 17.62 3.71
CA ARG A 177 13.17 16.24 3.62
C ARG A 177 11.96 15.94 4.50
N ARG A 178 11.76 16.61 5.64
CA ARG A 178 10.61 16.33 6.51
C ARG A 178 9.26 16.57 5.84
N LEU A 179 9.23 17.31 4.74
CA LEU A 179 8.06 17.47 3.88
C LEU A 179 7.65 16.15 3.21
N SER A 180 8.60 15.29 2.80
CA SER A 180 8.33 14.07 2.03
C SER A 180 7.42 13.10 2.79
N GLY A 181 7.66 12.90 4.08
CA GLY A 181 6.83 12.02 4.92
C GLY A 181 5.38 12.49 5.02
N THR A 182 5.13 13.80 5.07
CA THR A 182 3.75 14.35 5.08
C THR A 182 3.11 14.27 3.69
N LEU A 183 3.88 14.54 2.63
CA LEU A 183 3.42 14.43 1.25
C LEU A 183 3.06 12.98 0.90
N ASN A 184 3.87 12.00 1.29
CA ASN A 184 3.56 10.57 1.12
C ASN A 184 2.22 10.18 1.79
N SER A 185 1.98 10.63 3.02
CA SER A 185 0.69 10.40 3.70
C SER A 185 -0.48 11.12 3.01
N LEU A 186 -0.28 12.35 2.54
CA LEU A 186 -1.31 13.08 1.78
C LEU A 186 -1.61 12.40 0.44
N ALA A 187 -0.59 11.95 -0.28
CA ALA A 187 -0.75 11.23 -1.54
C ALA A 187 -1.55 9.94 -1.35
N ALA A 188 -1.26 9.18 -0.29
CA ALA A 188 -2.03 7.97 0.05
C ALA A 188 -3.51 8.30 0.32
N LEU A 189 -3.78 9.35 1.11
CA LEU A 189 -5.15 9.80 1.36
C LEU A 189 -5.87 10.28 0.09
N THR A 190 -5.18 11.05 -0.75
CA THR A 190 -5.69 11.56 -2.03
C THR A 190 -5.99 10.41 -3.00
N GLN A 191 -5.15 9.37 -3.00
CA GLN A 191 -5.39 8.13 -3.76
C GLN A 191 -6.67 7.44 -3.28
N GLU A 192 -6.85 7.27 -1.97
CA GLU A 192 -8.05 6.61 -1.44
C GLU A 192 -9.34 7.43 -1.67
N GLN A 193 -9.22 8.75 -1.82
CA GLN A 193 -10.31 9.62 -2.26
C GLN A 193 -10.62 9.52 -3.77
N GLY A 194 -9.83 8.75 -4.53
CA GLY A 194 -10.00 8.53 -5.96
C GLY A 194 -9.35 9.59 -6.85
N HIS A 195 -8.61 10.55 -6.29
CA HIS A 195 -7.93 11.60 -7.04
C HIS A 195 -6.53 11.13 -7.50
N TYR A 196 -6.49 10.12 -8.37
CA TYR A 196 -5.27 9.40 -8.70
C TYR A 196 -4.16 10.26 -9.36
N GLU A 197 -4.52 11.17 -10.27
CA GLU A 197 -3.54 12.05 -10.93
C GLU A 197 -2.87 13.01 -9.93
N GLU A 198 -3.66 13.57 -9.01
CA GLU A 198 -3.15 14.43 -7.94
C GLU A 198 -2.26 13.62 -6.99
N ALA A 199 -2.69 12.43 -6.58
CA ALA A 199 -1.88 11.55 -5.73
C ALA A 199 -0.53 11.21 -6.37
N ALA A 200 -0.50 10.89 -7.68
CA ALA A 200 0.73 10.62 -8.39
C ALA A 200 1.69 11.83 -8.38
N ALA A 201 1.17 13.04 -8.63
CA ALA A 201 1.98 14.25 -8.59
C ALA A 201 2.56 14.52 -7.19
N VAL A 202 1.78 14.27 -6.12
CA VAL A 202 2.24 14.45 -4.74
C VAL A 202 3.28 13.38 -4.35
N TYR A 203 3.14 12.14 -4.80
CA TYR A 203 4.19 11.12 -4.62
C TYR A 203 5.48 11.50 -5.33
N GLU A 204 5.42 11.98 -6.57
CA GLU A 204 6.60 12.45 -7.32
C GLU A 204 7.27 13.65 -6.63
N GLU A 205 6.50 14.59 -6.07
CA GLU A 205 7.04 15.70 -5.25
C GLU A 205 7.80 15.17 -4.03
N ALA A 206 7.23 14.19 -3.31
CA ALA A 206 7.86 13.58 -2.15
C ALA A 206 9.17 12.85 -2.51
N ILE A 207 9.17 12.08 -3.59
CA ILE A 207 10.34 11.35 -4.10
C ILE A 207 11.45 12.34 -4.50
N ALA A 208 11.12 13.36 -5.29
CA ALA A 208 12.08 14.36 -5.74
C ALA A 208 12.74 15.10 -4.56
N LEU A 209 11.97 15.39 -3.50
CA LEU A 209 12.51 16.01 -2.28
C LEU A 209 13.50 15.09 -1.57
N ASP A 210 13.21 13.81 -1.45
CA ASP A 210 14.11 12.86 -0.80
C ASP A 210 15.39 12.60 -1.62
N GLU A 211 15.28 12.49 -2.95
CA GLU A 211 16.42 12.27 -3.86
C GLU A 211 17.44 13.43 -3.83
N LEU A 212 17.03 14.65 -3.46
CA LEU A 212 17.95 15.78 -3.25
C LEU A 212 18.93 15.54 -2.09
N HIS A 213 18.52 14.78 -1.06
CA HIS A 213 19.34 14.49 0.12
C HIS A 213 19.98 13.10 0.05
N PHE A 214 19.32 12.15 -0.61
CA PHE A 214 19.77 10.78 -0.79
C PHE A 214 19.71 10.39 -2.28
N PRO A 215 20.71 10.77 -3.09
CA PRO A 215 20.71 10.48 -4.54
C PRO A 215 20.69 8.99 -4.86
N ASP A 216 21.22 8.16 -3.97
CA ASP A 216 21.18 6.70 -4.10
C ASP A 216 19.89 6.09 -3.51
N GLY A 217 18.96 6.91 -3.01
CA GLY A 217 17.72 6.49 -2.35
C GLY A 217 17.89 6.16 -0.86
N SER A 218 16.80 6.29 -0.09
CA SER A 218 16.67 5.86 1.31
C SER A 218 15.51 4.88 1.46
N VAL A 219 15.40 4.21 2.62
CA VAL A 219 14.27 3.32 2.92
C VAL A 219 12.94 4.08 2.79
N GLU A 220 12.86 5.30 3.31
CA GLU A 220 11.63 6.10 3.23
C GLU A 220 11.30 6.54 1.79
N THR A 221 12.33 6.81 0.99
CA THR A 221 12.15 7.08 -0.46
C THR A 221 11.60 5.84 -1.16
N ALA A 222 12.16 4.66 -0.87
CA ALA A 222 11.73 3.42 -1.48
C ALA A 222 10.29 3.04 -1.11
N GLU A 223 9.86 3.32 0.13
CA GLU A 223 8.45 3.19 0.53
C GLU A 223 7.54 4.09 -0.31
N THR A 224 7.92 5.36 -0.50
CA THR A 224 7.16 6.32 -1.31
C THR A 224 7.11 5.89 -2.79
N VAL A 225 8.24 5.41 -3.33
CA VAL A 225 8.33 4.86 -4.69
C VAL A 225 7.45 3.62 -4.85
N ALA A 226 7.41 2.72 -3.85
CA ALA A 226 6.55 1.54 -3.86
C ALA A 226 5.06 1.90 -3.79
N ASN A 227 4.69 2.93 -3.01
CA ASN A 227 3.33 3.45 -2.96
C ASN A 227 2.90 4.00 -4.32
N LEU A 228 3.77 4.75 -4.99
CA LEU A 228 3.52 5.20 -6.36
C LEU A 228 3.43 4.03 -7.34
N GLY A 229 4.25 2.99 -7.18
CA GLY A 229 4.11 1.75 -7.95
C GLY A 229 2.74 1.08 -7.77
N THR A 230 2.21 1.12 -6.54
CA THR A 230 0.87 0.62 -6.20
C THR A 230 -0.22 1.44 -6.87
N LEU A 231 -0.09 2.77 -6.83
CA LEU A 231 -1.00 3.68 -7.52
C LEU A 231 -1.04 3.39 -9.01
N LEU A 232 0.12 3.37 -9.69
CA LEU A 232 0.24 3.13 -11.12
C LEU A 232 -0.33 1.77 -11.52
N HIS A 233 -0.01 0.71 -10.75
CA HIS A 233 -0.58 -0.62 -10.97
C HIS A 233 -2.11 -0.60 -10.85
N SER A 234 -2.66 0.07 -9.84
CA SER A 234 -4.11 0.15 -9.61
C SER A 234 -4.86 0.97 -10.68
N THR A 235 -4.20 1.96 -11.28
CA THR A 235 -4.75 2.79 -12.36
C THR A 235 -4.53 2.22 -13.75
N GLY A 236 -3.81 1.09 -13.85
CA GLY A 236 -3.62 0.34 -15.10
C GLY A 236 -2.29 0.58 -15.81
N ASP A 237 -1.44 1.47 -15.32
CA ASP A 237 -0.05 1.60 -15.78
C ASP A 237 0.82 0.50 -15.14
N LEU A 238 0.70 -0.70 -15.72
CA LEU A 238 1.41 -1.89 -15.24
C LEU A 238 2.92 -1.74 -15.38
N GLU A 239 3.39 -1.18 -16.49
CA GLU A 239 4.83 -1.01 -16.77
C GLU A 239 5.47 -0.01 -15.82
N GLY A 240 4.84 1.15 -15.63
CA GLY A 240 5.26 2.15 -14.65
C GLY A 240 5.25 1.58 -13.24
N GLY A 241 4.18 0.86 -12.87
CA GLY A 241 4.07 0.19 -11.57
C GLY A 241 5.22 -0.79 -11.31
N ILE A 242 5.48 -1.69 -12.26
CA ILE A 242 6.58 -2.67 -12.18
C ILE A 242 7.94 -1.98 -12.09
N ALA A 243 8.17 -0.93 -12.88
CA ALA A 243 9.41 -0.17 -12.86
C ALA A 243 9.67 0.45 -11.47
N ARG A 244 8.65 1.07 -10.87
CA ARG A 244 8.75 1.67 -9.53
C ARG A 244 8.97 0.61 -8.45
N TYR A 245 8.28 -0.53 -8.51
CA TYR A 245 8.55 -1.62 -7.58
C TYR A 245 9.98 -2.16 -7.69
N LYS A 246 10.51 -2.34 -8.91
CA LYS A 246 11.91 -2.77 -9.11
C LYS A 246 12.91 -1.73 -8.58
N GLN A 247 12.62 -0.43 -8.74
CA GLN A 247 13.42 0.66 -8.17
C GLN A 247 13.44 0.62 -6.63
N ALA A 248 12.27 0.50 -5.99
CA ALA A 248 12.16 0.38 -4.54
C ALA A 248 12.85 -0.87 -4.00
N LEU A 249 12.75 -1.99 -4.72
CA LEU A 249 13.33 -3.27 -4.31
C LEU A 249 14.86 -3.19 -4.24
N ALA A 250 15.49 -2.57 -5.24
CA ALA A 250 16.94 -2.38 -5.27
C ALA A 250 17.45 -1.58 -4.05
N VAL A 251 16.69 -0.60 -3.59
CA VAL A 251 17.03 0.18 -2.38
C VAL A 251 16.81 -0.65 -1.12
N PHE A 252 15.68 -1.35 -0.99
CA PHE A 252 15.43 -2.19 0.19
C PHE A 252 16.44 -3.33 0.34
N GLU A 253 16.78 -4.04 -0.73
CA GLU A 253 17.79 -5.11 -0.69
C GLU A 253 19.16 -4.57 -0.24
N ARG A 254 19.52 -3.35 -0.67
CA ARG A 254 20.78 -2.71 -0.28
C ARG A 254 20.80 -2.27 1.19
N GLU A 255 19.71 -1.66 1.67
CA GLU A 255 19.67 -1.00 2.99
C GLU A 255 19.22 -1.92 4.14
N LEU A 256 18.30 -2.84 3.87
CA LEU A 256 17.65 -3.67 4.90
C LEU A 256 18.18 -5.12 4.92
N GLY A 257 18.94 -5.52 3.90
CA GLY A 257 19.40 -6.88 3.68
C GLY A 257 18.27 -7.85 3.29
N ASP A 258 18.61 -9.12 3.11
CA ASP A 258 17.77 -10.07 2.34
C ASP A 258 16.49 -10.56 3.05
N ARG A 259 16.22 -10.15 4.30
CA ARG A 259 15.15 -10.73 5.14
C ARG A 259 14.26 -9.72 5.86
N HIS A 260 13.98 -8.58 5.24
CA HIS A 260 13.11 -7.57 5.83
C HIS A 260 11.62 -7.73 5.41
N PRO A 261 10.63 -7.51 6.31
CA PRO A 261 9.21 -7.57 5.96
C PRO A 261 8.80 -6.70 4.76
N ASN A 262 9.35 -5.48 4.65
CA ASN A 262 9.09 -4.57 3.52
C ASN A 262 9.48 -5.19 2.17
N ILE A 263 10.54 -6.01 2.12
CA ILE A 263 10.95 -6.71 0.90
C ILE A 263 9.91 -7.78 0.55
N ALA A 264 9.44 -8.58 1.52
CA ALA A 264 8.43 -9.61 1.26
C ALA A 264 7.13 -9.00 0.70
N THR A 265 6.67 -7.88 1.27
CA THR A 265 5.50 -7.14 0.79
C THR A 265 5.72 -6.60 -0.62
N LEU A 266 6.88 -5.99 -0.87
CA LEU A 266 7.20 -5.44 -2.18
C LEU A 266 7.30 -6.51 -3.27
N LEU A 267 7.93 -7.64 -2.97
CA LEU A 267 8.01 -8.79 -3.88
C LEU A 267 6.62 -9.33 -4.22
N ASN A 268 5.72 -9.42 -3.23
CA ASN A 268 4.35 -9.83 -3.47
C ASN A 268 3.60 -8.85 -4.40
N ASN A 269 3.77 -7.54 -4.20
CA ASN A 269 3.12 -6.53 -5.03
C ASN A 269 3.69 -6.49 -6.46
N LEU A 270 5.02 -6.61 -6.60
CA LEU A 270 5.68 -6.74 -7.89
C LEU A 270 5.20 -7.99 -8.64
N ALA A 271 5.11 -9.12 -7.96
CA ALA A 271 4.63 -10.37 -8.54
C ALA A 271 3.18 -10.28 -9.02
N GLU A 272 2.31 -9.58 -8.28
CA GLU A 272 0.91 -9.36 -8.66
C GLU A 272 0.79 -8.41 -9.85
N ALA A 273 1.65 -7.39 -9.94
CA ALA A 273 1.72 -6.52 -11.12
C ALA A 273 2.19 -7.29 -12.36
N LEU A 274 3.22 -8.14 -12.23
CA LEU A 274 3.68 -9.02 -13.32
C LEU A 274 2.60 -10.01 -13.76
N ARG A 275 1.86 -10.58 -12.80
CA ARG A 275 0.70 -11.44 -13.09
C ARG A 275 -0.37 -10.70 -13.88
N SER A 276 -0.62 -9.44 -13.53
CA SER A 276 -1.58 -8.58 -14.24
C SER A 276 -1.14 -8.26 -15.66
N GLN A 277 0.18 -8.12 -15.88
CA GLN A 277 0.79 -7.95 -17.20
C GLN A 277 0.80 -9.25 -18.04
N GLY A 278 0.63 -10.40 -17.38
CA GLY A 278 0.67 -11.73 -18.00
C GLY A 278 2.04 -12.39 -17.98
N ASP A 279 3.03 -11.80 -17.30
CA ASP A 279 4.32 -12.44 -17.02
C ASP A 279 4.20 -13.37 -15.81
N TYR A 280 3.57 -14.52 -16.05
CA TYR A 280 3.30 -15.49 -15.00
C TYR A 280 4.57 -16.18 -14.48
N ASP A 281 5.60 -16.34 -15.31
CA ASP A 281 6.87 -16.94 -14.91
C ASP A 281 7.60 -16.07 -13.88
N GLU A 282 7.75 -14.76 -14.14
CA GLU A 282 8.38 -13.84 -13.19
C GLU A 282 7.49 -13.66 -11.94
N SER A 283 6.16 -13.66 -12.11
CA SER A 283 5.20 -13.62 -11.00
C SER A 283 5.35 -14.81 -10.04
N VAL A 284 5.38 -16.04 -10.54
CA VAL A 284 5.56 -17.26 -9.72
C VAL A 284 6.87 -17.18 -8.94
N ARG A 285 7.96 -16.72 -9.59
CA ARG A 285 9.25 -16.58 -8.92
C ARG A 285 9.20 -15.62 -7.74
N TYR A 286 8.67 -14.41 -7.94
CA TYR A 286 8.63 -13.40 -6.87
C TYR A 286 7.61 -13.72 -5.77
N HIS A 287 6.44 -14.29 -6.11
CA HIS A 287 5.52 -14.79 -5.09
C HIS A 287 6.14 -15.92 -4.26
N GLY A 288 6.89 -16.83 -4.90
CA GLY A 288 7.63 -17.88 -4.19
C GLY A 288 8.67 -17.31 -3.22
N GLN A 289 9.44 -16.29 -3.64
CA GLN A 289 10.39 -15.60 -2.76
C GLN A 289 9.69 -14.91 -1.58
N ALA A 290 8.59 -14.18 -1.84
CA ALA A 290 7.79 -13.56 -0.79
C ALA A 290 7.24 -14.58 0.22
N LEU A 291 6.75 -15.72 -0.26
CA LEU A 291 6.24 -16.81 0.56
C LEU A 291 7.31 -17.40 1.48
N GLU A 292 8.51 -17.67 0.96
CA GLU A 292 9.63 -18.16 1.75
C GLU A 292 10.03 -17.16 2.85
N MET A 293 10.04 -15.86 2.51
CA MET A 293 10.30 -14.80 3.49
C MET A 293 9.22 -14.73 4.57
N TYR A 294 7.93 -14.76 4.19
CA TYR A 294 6.84 -14.74 5.18
C TYR A 294 6.87 -15.95 6.11
N ARG A 295 7.14 -17.15 5.59
CA ARG A 295 7.31 -18.34 6.44
C ARG A 295 8.47 -18.19 7.41
N ALA A 296 9.58 -17.62 6.97
CA ALA A 296 10.77 -17.42 7.81
C ALA A 296 10.56 -16.33 8.88
N LEU A 297 9.82 -15.27 8.55
CA LEU A 297 9.62 -14.11 9.42
C LEU A 297 8.47 -14.28 10.42
N LEU A 298 7.37 -14.93 9.98
CA LEU A 298 6.10 -14.93 10.71
C LEU A 298 5.67 -16.34 11.15
N GLY A 299 6.35 -17.38 10.67
CA GLY A 299 5.94 -18.77 10.85
C GLY A 299 4.92 -19.25 9.81
N GLY A 300 4.79 -20.56 9.66
CA GLY A 300 3.98 -21.18 8.60
C GLY A 300 2.46 -20.96 8.72
N GLU A 301 1.96 -20.76 9.93
CA GLU A 301 0.52 -20.62 10.22
C GLU A 301 0.04 -19.15 10.18
N HIS A 302 0.90 -18.21 9.80
CA HIS A 302 0.53 -16.79 9.79
C HIS A 302 -0.38 -16.46 8.59
N PRO A 303 -1.42 -15.62 8.75
CA PRO A 303 -2.32 -15.24 7.65
C PRO A 303 -1.62 -14.73 6.38
N ASN A 304 -0.54 -13.96 6.51
CA ASN A 304 0.27 -13.51 5.36
C ASN A 304 0.87 -14.67 4.55
N VAL A 305 1.18 -15.81 5.17
CA VAL A 305 1.62 -17.02 4.45
C VAL A 305 0.46 -17.55 3.60
N ALA A 306 -0.75 -17.63 4.14
CA ALA A 306 -1.92 -18.07 3.39
C ALA A 306 -2.27 -17.12 2.23
N ILE A 307 -2.18 -15.81 2.43
CA ILE A 307 -2.38 -14.82 1.37
C ILE A 307 -1.33 -15.00 0.26
N SER A 308 -0.05 -15.16 0.63
CA SER A 308 1.04 -15.36 -0.32
C SER A 308 0.91 -16.69 -1.09
N LEU A 309 0.50 -17.77 -0.41
CA LEU A 309 0.17 -19.06 -1.03
C LEU A 309 -0.94 -18.92 -2.08
N ASN A 310 -2.02 -18.20 -1.74
CA ASN A 310 -3.10 -17.97 -2.69
C ASN A 310 -2.64 -17.18 -3.91
N ASN A 311 -1.83 -16.13 -3.72
CA ASN A 311 -1.33 -15.33 -4.84
C ASN A 311 -0.41 -16.14 -5.75
N LEU A 312 0.47 -16.96 -5.16
CA LEU A 312 1.30 -17.92 -5.89
C LEU A 312 0.43 -18.91 -6.69
N ALA A 313 -0.62 -19.45 -6.09
CA ALA A 313 -1.55 -20.35 -6.77
C ALA A 313 -2.24 -19.68 -7.96
N MET A 314 -2.61 -18.41 -7.85
CA MET A 314 -3.21 -17.66 -8.95
C MET A 314 -2.22 -17.44 -10.10
N ALA A 315 -0.93 -17.25 -9.80
CA ALA A 315 0.13 -17.15 -10.81
C ALA A 315 0.40 -18.51 -11.48
N GLU A 316 0.50 -19.60 -10.71
CA GLU A 316 0.63 -20.99 -11.20
C GLU A 316 -0.56 -21.40 -12.09
N GLN A 317 -1.79 -21.02 -11.70
CA GLN A 317 -2.99 -21.20 -12.54
C GLN A 317 -2.85 -20.46 -13.89
N GLY A 318 -2.24 -19.28 -13.90
CA GLY A 318 -1.97 -18.51 -15.12
C GLY A 318 -1.02 -19.22 -16.09
N LEU A 319 -0.04 -19.98 -15.56
CA LEU A 319 0.81 -20.89 -16.33
C LEU A 319 0.10 -22.17 -16.78
N GLY A 320 -1.08 -22.46 -16.22
CA GLY A 320 -1.78 -23.72 -16.41
C GLY A 320 -1.30 -24.86 -15.51
N ASP A 321 -0.47 -24.57 -14.50
CA ASP A 321 -0.08 -25.53 -13.46
C ASP A 321 -1.15 -25.61 -12.37
N TYR A 322 -2.27 -26.25 -12.73
CA TYR A 322 -3.42 -26.39 -11.83
C TYR A 322 -3.16 -27.33 -10.65
N GLU A 323 -2.18 -28.24 -10.76
CA GLU A 323 -1.84 -29.19 -9.70
C GLU A 323 -1.11 -28.50 -8.55
N SER A 324 -0.06 -27.73 -8.87
CA SER A 324 0.64 -26.91 -7.87
C SER A 324 -0.31 -25.90 -7.22
N ALA A 325 -1.12 -25.21 -8.03
CA ALA A 325 -2.08 -24.23 -7.53
C ALA A 325 -3.09 -24.83 -6.54
N ALA A 326 -3.58 -26.05 -6.80
CA ALA A 326 -4.51 -26.73 -5.90
C ALA A 326 -3.88 -27.05 -4.54
N VAL A 327 -2.61 -27.49 -4.53
CA VAL A 327 -1.86 -27.73 -3.29
C VAL A 327 -1.72 -26.44 -2.48
N ARG A 328 -1.37 -25.33 -3.13
CA ARG A 328 -1.18 -24.02 -2.48
C ARG A 328 -2.48 -23.46 -1.90
N VAL A 329 -3.59 -23.52 -2.64
CA VAL A 329 -4.91 -23.06 -2.15
C VAL A 329 -5.40 -23.94 -1.00
N ALA A 330 -5.16 -25.26 -1.04
CA ALA A 330 -5.52 -26.15 0.07
C ALA A 330 -4.76 -25.77 1.35
N GLU A 331 -3.44 -25.58 1.27
CA GLU A 331 -2.62 -25.16 2.40
C GLU A 331 -3.08 -23.79 2.95
N ALA A 332 -3.31 -22.81 2.08
CA ALA A 332 -3.82 -21.50 2.49
C ALA A 332 -5.18 -21.60 3.20
N THR A 333 -6.05 -22.51 2.73
CA THR A 333 -7.39 -22.72 3.30
C THR A 333 -7.29 -23.32 4.70
N GLU A 334 -6.39 -24.28 4.92
CA GLU A 334 -6.18 -24.88 6.24
C GLU A 334 -5.69 -23.83 7.25
N ILE A 335 -4.70 -23.03 6.87
CA ILE A 335 -4.17 -21.94 7.71
C ILE A 335 -5.30 -20.97 8.10
N LEU A 336 -6.02 -20.40 7.12
CA LEU A 336 -7.06 -19.41 7.43
C LEU A 336 -8.27 -20.00 8.14
N ARG A 337 -8.61 -21.28 7.92
CA ARG A 337 -9.64 -21.96 8.73
C ARG A 337 -9.22 -22.06 10.19
N GLY A 338 -7.95 -22.35 10.46
CA GLY A 338 -7.41 -22.41 11.81
C GLY A 338 -7.43 -21.05 12.52
N VAL A 339 -7.08 -19.98 11.81
CA VAL A 339 -6.95 -18.64 12.38
C VAL A 339 -8.29 -17.89 12.50
N LEU A 340 -9.11 -17.92 11.44
CA LEU A 340 -10.32 -17.10 11.34
C LEU A 340 -11.62 -17.88 11.56
N GLY A 341 -11.54 -19.22 11.56
CA GLY A 341 -12.69 -20.12 11.58
C GLY A 341 -13.24 -20.43 10.18
N PRO A 342 -13.98 -21.55 10.05
CA PRO A 342 -14.42 -22.07 8.75
C PRO A 342 -15.46 -21.20 8.03
N GLU A 343 -16.24 -20.42 8.77
CA GLU A 343 -17.31 -19.57 8.23
C GLU A 343 -16.84 -18.15 7.89
N HIS A 344 -15.53 -17.89 7.94
CA HIS A 344 -15.01 -16.56 7.65
C HIS A 344 -15.06 -16.26 6.13
N PRO A 345 -15.46 -15.04 5.70
CA PRO A 345 -15.49 -14.63 4.29
C PRO A 345 -14.19 -14.90 3.51
N THR A 346 -13.04 -14.69 4.14
CA THR A 346 -11.72 -14.96 3.53
C THR A 346 -11.50 -16.46 3.26
N VAL A 347 -12.01 -17.35 4.11
CA VAL A 347 -11.99 -18.81 3.84
C VAL A 347 -12.89 -19.12 2.65
N ALA A 348 -14.06 -18.49 2.56
CA ALA A 348 -14.95 -18.64 1.41
C ALA A 348 -14.28 -18.20 0.09
N GLN A 349 -13.41 -17.20 0.11
CA GLN A 349 -12.62 -16.81 -1.07
C GLN A 349 -11.67 -17.91 -1.54
N LEU A 350 -10.98 -18.59 -0.63
CA LEU A 350 -10.08 -19.69 -1.01
C LEU A 350 -10.85 -20.92 -1.49
N ILE A 351 -11.99 -21.22 -0.88
CA ILE A 351 -12.92 -22.25 -1.35
C ILE A 351 -13.42 -21.92 -2.76
N HIS A 352 -13.79 -20.67 -3.03
CA HIS A 352 -14.17 -20.22 -4.37
C HIS A 352 -13.01 -20.39 -5.37
N ASN A 353 -11.77 -20.08 -4.99
CA ASN A 353 -10.60 -20.28 -5.83
C ASN A 353 -10.34 -21.77 -6.11
N THR A 354 -10.61 -22.65 -5.14
CA THR A 354 -10.58 -24.11 -5.36
C THR A 354 -11.59 -24.50 -6.44
N GLY A 355 -12.81 -23.94 -6.38
CA GLY A 355 -13.82 -24.12 -7.43
C GLY A 355 -13.33 -23.67 -8.82
N ASN A 356 -12.63 -22.53 -8.90
CA ASN A 356 -12.02 -22.05 -10.15
C ASN A 356 -11.01 -23.05 -10.72
N LEU A 357 -10.17 -23.66 -9.88
CA LEU A 357 -9.18 -24.66 -10.30
C LEU A 357 -9.84 -25.92 -10.87
N HIS A 358 -10.87 -26.45 -10.19
CA HIS A 358 -11.64 -27.60 -10.70
C HIS A 358 -12.38 -27.25 -12.01
N HIS A 359 -12.96 -26.06 -12.10
CA HIS A 359 -13.64 -25.61 -13.32
C HIS A 359 -12.67 -25.53 -14.51
N LYS A 360 -11.42 -25.07 -14.30
CA LYS A 360 -10.39 -25.04 -15.36
C LYS A 360 -9.97 -26.43 -15.82
N GLN A 361 -10.01 -27.40 -14.91
CA GLN A 361 -9.78 -28.81 -15.20
C GLN A 361 -11.03 -29.51 -15.78
N LYS A 362 -12.15 -28.79 -15.97
CA LYS A 362 -13.45 -29.31 -16.43
C LYS A 362 -14.08 -30.33 -15.49
N ASP A 363 -13.68 -30.31 -14.22
CA ASP A 363 -14.33 -31.05 -13.15
C ASP A 363 -15.51 -30.23 -12.60
N TYR A 364 -16.54 -30.10 -13.42
CA TYR A 364 -17.68 -29.21 -13.18
C TYR A 364 -18.47 -29.59 -11.93
N ALA A 365 -18.54 -30.89 -11.60
CA ALA A 365 -19.23 -31.37 -10.41
C ALA A 365 -18.55 -30.87 -9.12
N GLU A 366 -17.24 -31.04 -8.98
CA GLU A 366 -16.53 -30.53 -7.80
C GLU A 366 -16.46 -29.00 -7.79
N ALA A 367 -16.28 -28.35 -8.95
CA ALA A 367 -16.35 -26.90 -9.04
C ALA A 367 -17.67 -26.34 -8.49
N GLY A 368 -18.80 -26.95 -8.87
CA GLY A 368 -20.13 -26.58 -8.36
C GLY A 368 -20.24 -26.70 -6.86
N ARG A 369 -19.74 -27.79 -6.27
CA ARG A 369 -19.75 -28.00 -4.80
C ARG A 369 -18.97 -26.91 -4.07
N TYR A 370 -17.77 -26.57 -4.55
CA TYR A 370 -16.96 -25.52 -3.96
C TYR A 370 -17.59 -24.13 -4.11
N TYR A 371 -18.16 -23.79 -5.27
CA TYR A 371 -18.84 -22.52 -5.44
C TYR A 371 -20.09 -22.39 -4.56
N GLU A 372 -20.90 -23.44 -4.47
CA GLU A 372 -22.09 -23.46 -3.61
C GLU A 372 -21.71 -23.33 -2.13
N GLN A 373 -20.63 -24.01 -1.70
CA GLN A 373 -20.09 -23.86 -0.34
C GLN A 373 -19.61 -22.43 -0.08
N ALA A 374 -18.81 -21.85 -0.97
CA ALA A 374 -18.34 -20.47 -0.82
C ALA A 374 -19.49 -19.45 -0.79
N LEU A 375 -20.51 -19.65 -1.63
CA LEU A 375 -21.71 -18.81 -1.66
C LEU A 375 -22.48 -18.90 -0.35
N ALA A 376 -22.64 -20.10 0.23
CA ALA A 376 -23.31 -20.30 1.51
C ALA A 376 -22.61 -19.54 2.65
N ILE A 377 -21.28 -19.70 2.76
CA ILE A 377 -20.48 -19.01 3.78
C ILE A 377 -20.59 -17.49 3.63
N ARG A 378 -20.42 -16.97 2.40
CA ARG A 378 -20.53 -15.52 2.13
C ARG A 378 -21.91 -14.99 2.49
N ARG A 379 -22.97 -15.72 2.15
CA ARG A 379 -24.34 -15.33 2.47
C ARG A 379 -24.56 -15.25 3.97
N GLU A 380 -24.11 -16.25 4.72
CA GLU A 380 -24.26 -16.27 6.18
C GLU A 380 -23.45 -15.16 6.86
N ALA A 381 -22.21 -14.94 6.43
CA ALA A 381 -21.31 -13.98 7.07
C ALA A 381 -21.56 -12.52 6.68
N LEU A 382 -22.04 -12.26 5.46
CA LEU A 382 -22.10 -10.90 4.88
C LEU A 382 -23.53 -10.43 4.53
N GLY A 383 -24.50 -11.34 4.50
CA GLY A 383 -25.87 -11.06 4.06
C GLY A 383 -26.07 -11.19 2.54
N ASP A 384 -27.33 -11.13 2.12
CA ASP A 384 -27.76 -11.41 0.74
C ASP A 384 -27.37 -10.33 -0.29
N ASP A 385 -27.14 -9.10 0.16
CA ASP A 385 -26.85 -7.96 -0.72
C ASP A 385 -25.34 -7.70 -0.89
N HIS A 386 -24.48 -8.49 -0.23
CA HIS A 386 -23.05 -8.23 -0.28
C HIS A 386 -22.47 -8.59 -1.66
N PRO A 387 -21.65 -7.72 -2.29
CA PRO A 387 -21.16 -7.93 -3.65
C PRO A 387 -20.44 -9.26 -3.92
N SER A 388 -19.75 -9.80 -2.92
CA SER A 388 -19.04 -11.08 -3.05
C SER A 388 -19.99 -12.25 -3.38
N LEU A 389 -21.29 -12.14 -3.08
CA LEU A 389 -22.26 -13.13 -3.52
C LEU A 389 -22.44 -13.05 -5.03
N GLY A 390 -22.49 -11.85 -5.61
CA GLY A 390 -22.55 -11.62 -7.05
C GLY A 390 -21.36 -12.23 -7.80
N GLU A 391 -20.16 -12.15 -7.24
CA GLU A 391 -18.97 -12.82 -7.80
C GLU A 391 -19.11 -14.36 -7.80
N SER A 392 -19.61 -14.93 -6.70
CA SER A 392 -19.83 -16.37 -6.59
C SER A 392 -20.94 -16.85 -7.54
N LEU A 393 -22.04 -16.10 -7.62
CA LEU A 393 -23.14 -16.37 -8.55
C LEU A 393 -22.67 -16.26 -10.00
N GLY A 394 -21.83 -15.28 -10.35
CA GLY A 394 -21.24 -15.18 -11.69
C GLY A 394 -20.40 -16.41 -12.06
N ALA A 395 -19.64 -16.97 -11.11
CA ALA A 395 -18.90 -18.22 -11.33
C ALA A 395 -19.82 -19.44 -11.49
N ILE A 396 -20.88 -19.53 -10.68
CA ILE A 396 -21.91 -20.56 -10.82
C ILE A 396 -22.63 -20.43 -12.17
N ALA A 397 -22.92 -19.21 -12.62
CA ALA A 397 -23.55 -18.99 -13.92
C ALA A 397 -22.66 -19.49 -15.06
N ARG A 398 -21.36 -19.15 -15.07
CA ARG A 398 -20.39 -19.69 -16.03
C ARG A 398 -20.33 -21.22 -16.00
N LEU A 399 -20.34 -21.81 -14.80
CA LEU A 399 -20.39 -23.26 -14.65
C LEU A 399 -21.64 -23.86 -15.30
N ARG A 400 -22.82 -23.27 -15.08
CA ARG A 400 -24.09 -23.73 -15.71
C ARG A 400 -24.05 -23.61 -17.23
N GLU A 401 -23.37 -22.60 -17.78
CA GLU A 401 -23.16 -22.51 -19.24
C GLU A 401 -22.34 -23.69 -19.77
N ASP A 402 -21.25 -24.00 -19.07
CA ASP A 402 -20.33 -25.09 -19.42
C ASP A 402 -20.98 -26.48 -19.24
N GLU A 403 -21.89 -26.65 -18.27
CA GLU A 403 -22.69 -27.85 -18.06
C GLU A 403 -23.84 -28.01 -19.09
N GLY A 404 -24.07 -27.00 -19.93
CA GLY A 404 -25.13 -27.02 -20.94
C GLY A 404 -26.52 -26.70 -20.40
N THR A 405 -26.63 -25.96 -19.28
CA THR A 405 -27.88 -25.40 -18.75
C THR A 405 -27.94 -23.86 -18.85
N PRO A 406 -27.81 -23.28 -20.06
CA PRO A 406 -27.69 -21.83 -20.25
C PRO A 406 -28.92 -21.02 -19.78
N ASP A 407 -30.13 -21.57 -19.78
CA ASP A 407 -31.30 -20.88 -19.21
C ASP A 407 -31.19 -20.70 -17.70
N GLU A 408 -30.60 -21.66 -16.98
CA GLU A 408 -30.29 -21.52 -15.56
C GLU A 408 -29.18 -20.49 -15.36
N ALA A 409 -28.14 -20.50 -16.21
CA ALA A 409 -27.08 -19.50 -16.19
C ALA A 409 -27.63 -18.08 -16.33
N VAL A 410 -28.55 -17.83 -17.29
CA VAL A 410 -29.21 -16.52 -17.44
C VAL A 410 -29.93 -16.08 -16.16
N ARG A 411 -30.62 -17.00 -15.48
CA ARG A 411 -31.29 -16.69 -14.20
C ARG A 411 -30.27 -16.27 -13.14
N VAL A 412 -29.18 -17.04 -12.99
CA VAL A 412 -28.14 -16.77 -11.99
C VAL A 412 -27.37 -15.48 -12.32
N TYR A 413 -27.08 -15.20 -13.59
CA TYR A 413 -26.48 -13.94 -14.01
C TYR A 413 -27.34 -12.72 -13.69
N ARG A 414 -28.67 -12.82 -13.83
CA ARG A 414 -29.58 -11.73 -13.44
C ARG A 414 -29.57 -11.47 -11.94
N GLU A 415 -29.48 -12.52 -11.13
CA GLU A 415 -29.32 -12.39 -9.68
C GLU A 415 -27.99 -11.70 -9.33
N ALA A 416 -26.89 -12.16 -9.93
CA ALA A 416 -25.58 -11.55 -9.76
C ALA A 416 -25.56 -10.06 -10.18
N LEU A 417 -26.20 -9.75 -11.31
CA LEU A 417 -26.33 -8.39 -11.81
C LEU A 417 -27.12 -7.49 -10.86
N GLY A 418 -28.22 -8.00 -10.29
CA GLY A 418 -29.00 -7.28 -9.29
C GLY A 418 -28.17 -6.89 -8.06
N ILE A 419 -27.36 -7.83 -7.55
CA ILE A 419 -26.46 -7.58 -6.41
C ILE A 419 -25.38 -6.55 -6.77
N HIS A 420 -24.68 -6.71 -7.90
CA HIS A 420 -23.63 -5.78 -8.30
C HIS A 420 -24.17 -4.37 -8.58
N ALA A 421 -25.30 -4.26 -9.27
CA ALA A 421 -25.93 -2.97 -9.55
C ALA A 421 -26.41 -2.27 -8.27
N ALA A 422 -26.97 -3.01 -7.30
CA ALA A 422 -27.38 -2.46 -6.02
C ALA A 422 -26.19 -1.96 -5.19
N ALA A 423 -25.07 -2.70 -5.18
CA ALA A 423 -23.95 -2.40 -4.32
C ALA A 423 -22.96 -1.38 -4.89
N TYR A 424 -22.75 -1.38 -6.21
CA TYR A 424 -21.77 -0.52 -6.86
C TYR A 424 -22.39 0.57 -7.75
N GLY A 425 -23.68 0.48 -8.02
CA GLY A 425 -24.33 1.29 -9.03
C GLY A 425 -23.96 0.87 -10.46
N ASP A 426 -24.47 1.65 -11.41
CA ASP A 426 -24.35 1.33 -12.83
C ASP A 426 -22.93 1.54 -13.38
N HIS A 427 -22.17 2.50 -12.86
CA HIS A 427 -20.86 2.90 -13.41
C HIS A 427 -19.66 2.14 -12.81
N ASP A 428 -19.88 0.94 -12.27
CA ASP A 428 -18.79 0.08 -11.77
C ASP A 428 -18.43 -1.02 -12.75
N ARG A 429 -17.12 -1.29 -12.86
CA ARG A 429 -16.55 -2.28 -13.79
C ARG A 429 -17.10 -3.70 -13.57
N ARG A 430 -17.48 -4.08 -12.34
CA ARG A 430 -18.06 -5.38 -12.00
C ARG A 430 -19.51 -5.48 -12.49
N THR A 431 -20.29 -4.42 -12.35
CA THR A 431 -21.64 -4.31 -12.94
C THR A 431 -21.56 -4.42 -14.47
N ALA A 432 -20.66 -3.64 -15.09
CA ALA A 432 -20.42 -3.66 -16.53
C ALA A 432 -19.99 -5.06 -17.04
N ARG A 433 -19.10 -5.73 -16.30
CA ARG A 433 -18.67 -7.10 -16.62
C ARG A 433 -19.83 -8.08 -16.58
N THR A 434 -20.70 -7.99 -15.57
CA THR A 434 -21.84 -8.90 -15.38
C THR A 434 -22.87 -8.75 -16.49
N HIS A 435 -23.16 -7.51 -16.91
CA HIS A 435 -23.94 -7.23 -18.13
C HIS A 435 -23.34 -7.92 -19.36
N GLY A 436 -22.02 -7.80 -19.55
CA GLY A 436 -21.34 -8.45 -20.68
C GLY A 436 -21.39 -9.98 -20.63
N GLU A 437 -21.27 -10.59 -19.45
CA GLU A 437 -21.38 -12.06 -19.27
C GLU A 437 -22.81 -12.55 -19.53
N LEU A 438 -23.82 -11.86 -18.98
CA LEU A 438 -25.24 -12.14 -19.25
C LEU A 438 -25.57 -12.00 -20.74
N GLY A 439 -25.13 -10.92 -21.37
CA GLY A 439 -25.37 -10.65 -22.79
C GLY A 439 -24.73 -11.69 -23.70
N ALA A 440 -23.51 -12.15 -23.39
CA ALA A 440 -22.86 -13.23 -24.13
C ALA A 440 -23.62 -14.55 -24.00
N CYS A 441 -24.12 -14.87 -22.79
CA CYS A 441 -24.95 -16.05 -22.53
C CYS A 441 -26.25 -16.01 -23.36
N LEU A 442 -26.98 -14.89 -23.29
CA LEU A 442 -28.20 -14.65 -24.07
C LEU A 442 -27.95 -14.74 -25.58
N SER A 443 -26.80 -14.26 -26.04
CA SER A 443 -26.43 -14.35 -27.45
C SER A 443 -26.26 -15.80 -27.88
N ARG A 444 -25.58 -16.63 -27.08
CA ARG A 444 -25.42 -18.06 -27.35
C ARG A 444 -26.75 -18.83 -27.34
N LEU A 445 -27.73 -18.36 -26.57
CA LEU A 445 -29.12 -18.86 -26.59
C LEU A 445 -29.96 -18.41 -27.78
N GLY A 446 -29.47 -17.49 -28.62
CA GLY A 446 -30.25 -16.90 -29.72
C GLY A 446 -31.30 -15.88 -29.26
N ARG A 447 -31.24 -15.41 -28.01
CA ARG A 447 -32.10 -14.34 -27.48
C ARG A 447 -31.54 -12.97 -27.89
N THR A 448 -31.50 -12.73 -29.20
CA THR A 448 -30.73 -11.65 -29.83
C THR A 448 -31.00 -10.27 -29.25
N GLU A 449 -32.26 -9.84 -29.15
CA GLU A 449 -32.60 -8.50 -28.66
C GLU A 449 -32.21 -8.28 -27.19
N GLU A 450 -32.35 -9.31 -26.35
CA GLU A 450 -31.92 -9.23 -24.96
C GLU A 450 -30.39 -9.21 -24.87
N ALA A 451 -29.72 -10.06 -25.64
CA ALA A 451 -28.27 -10.09 -25.70
C ALA A 451 -27.69 -8.74 -26.10
N GLU A 452 -28.24 -8.11 -27.14
CA GLU A 452 -27.78 -6.81 -27.63
C GLU A 452 -27.94 -5.73 -26.56
N ARG A 453 -29.08 -5.67 -25.86
CA ARG A 453 -29.28 -4.71 -24.77
C ARG A 453 -28.25 -4.83 -23.67
N GLU A 454 -28.01 -6.06 -23.20
CA GLU A 454 -27.08 -6.31 -22.09
C GLU A 454 -25.62 -6.09 -22.53
N LEU A 455 -25.25 -6.50 -23.74
CA LEU A 455 -23.90 -6.30 -24.28
C LEU A 455 -23.59 -4.82 -24.50
N VAL A 456 -24.51 -4.06 -25.10
CA VAL A 456 -24.35 -2.60 -25.28
C VAL A 456 -24.24 -1.91 -23.93
N ARG A 457 -25.14 -2.24 -22.97
CA ARG A 457 -25.08 -1.65 -21.62
C ARG A 457 -23.74 -1.94 -20.94
N GLY A 458 -23.29 -3.19 -20.97
CA GLY A 458 -22.00 -3.56 -20.40
C GLY A 458 -20.81 -2.88 -21.09
N HIS A 459 -20.88 -2.71 -22.41
CA HIS A 459 -19.85 -2.05 -23.20
C HIS A 459 -19.76 -0.55 -22.90
N ASP A 460 -20.89 0.15 -22.92
CA ASP A 460 -20.97 1.59 -22.63
C ASP A 460 -20.45 1.90 -21.22
N LEU A 461 -20.83 1.09 -20.24
CA LEU A 461 -20.34 1.22 -18.87
C LEU A 461 -18.83 0.96 -18.79
N MET A 462 -18.30 -0.03 -19.51
CA MET A 462 -16.86 -0.32 -19.52
C MET A 462 -16.01 0.81 -20.11
N LEU A 463 -16.57 1.55 -21.08
CA LEU A 463 -15.90 2.70 -21.72
C LEU A 463 -16.13 4.03 -20.99
N HIS A 464 -17.03 4.06 -20.00
CA HIS A 464 -17.27 5.25 -19.21
C HIS A 464 -16.01 5.62 -18.42
N ALA A 465 -15.65 6.91 -18.41
CA ALA A 465 -14.42 7.41 -17.78
C ALA A 465 -14.34 7.03 -16.29
N ASP A 466 -15.46 7.20 -15.58
CA ASP A 466 -15.56 6.92 -14.14
C ASP A 466 -15.36 5.44 -13.78
N THR A 467 -15.51 4.52 -14.74
CA THR A 467 -15.35 3.08 -14.51
C THR A 467 -13.88 2.68 -14.34
N ASN A 468 -12.95 3.50 -14.85
CA ASN A 468 -11.50 3.25 -14.87
C ASN A 468 -11.14 1.80 -15.23
N ALA A 469 -11.81 1.24 -16.24
CA ALA A 469 -11.64 -0.16 -16.60
C ALA A 469 -10.25 -0.40 -17.22
N PRO A 470 -9.52 -1.45 -16.81
CA PRO A 470 -8.29 -1.84 -17.47
C PRO A 470 -8.52 -2.14 -18.96
N ASP A 471 -7.54 -1.86 -19.80
CA ASP A 471 -7.69 -2.06 -21.25
C ASP A 471 -8.00 -3.51 -21.63
N GLY A 472 -7.49 -4.48 -20.88
CA GLY A 472 -7.87 -5.89 -21.07
C GLY A 472 -9.39 -6.13 -20.95
N TRP A 473 -10.07 -5.41 -20.06
CA TRP A 473 -11.52 -5.52 -19.86
C TRP A 473 -12.30 -4.79 -20.96
N LYS A 474 -11.82 -3.61 -21.40
CA LYS A 474 -12.36 -2.91 -22.57
C LYS A 474 -12.23 -3.78 -23.82
N ARG A 475 -11.07 -4.37 -24.08
CA ARG A 475 -10.85 -5.31 -25.19
C ARG A 475 -11.80 -6.51 -25.11
N ALA A 476 -12.02 -7.05 -23.91
CA ALA A 476 -12.97 -8.15 -23.71
C ALA A 476 -14.41 -7.75 -24.03
N SER A 477 -14.84 -6.51 -23.71
CA SER A 477 -16.18 -6.03 -24.06
C SER A 477 -16.35 -5.90 -25.58
N PHE A 478 -15.35 -5.35 -26.29
CA PHE A 478 -15.34 -5.31 -27.76
C PHE A 478 -15.43 -6.72 -28.38
N ARG A 479 -14.64 -7.69 -27.90
CA ARG A 479 -14.70 -9.07 -28.42
C ARG A 479 -16.09 -9.69 -28.29
N ARG A 480 -16.79 -9.46 -27.17
CA ARG A 480 -18.17 -9.95 -26.98
C ARG A 480 -19.15 -9.29 -27.95
N MET A 481 -18.98 -7.98 -28.21
CA MET A 481 -19.79 -7.27 -29.22
C MET A 481 -19.56 -7.83 -30.63
N ILE A 482 -18.31 -8.08 -31.00
CA ILE A 482 -17.93 -8.68 -32.30
C ILE A 482 -18.55 -10.07 -32.45
N GLU A 483 -18.35 -10.94 -31.46
CA GLU A 483 -18.88 -12.31 -31.47
C GLU A 483 -20.42 -12.34 -31.60
N HIS A 484 -21.10 -11.39 -30.94
CA HIS A 484 -22.54 -11.23 -31.09
C HIS A 484 -22.94 -10.80 -32.51
N CYS A 485 -22.26 -9.80 -33.08
CA CYS A 485 -22.50 -9.32 -34.44
C CYS A 485 -22.29 -10.43 -35.48
N GLU A 486 -21.22 -11.20 -35.34
CA GLU A 486 -20.95 -12.37 -36.19
C GLU A 486 -22.07 -13.42 -36.08
N ARG A 487 -22.55 -13.70 -34.86
CA ARG A 487 -23.63 -14.66 -34.63
C ARG A 487 -24.96 -14.26 -35.29
N ILE A 488 -25.23 -12.96 -35.40
CA ILE A 488 -26.42 -12.43 -36.07
C ILE A 488 -26.19 -12.08 -37.54
N ALA A 489 -25.00 -12.39 -38.08
CA ALA A 489 -24.57 -12.06 -39.44
C ALA A 489 -24.58 -10.56 -39.79
N ASP A 490 -24.27 -9.70 -38.82
CA ASP A 490 -24.09 -8.26 -39.00
C ASP A 490 -22.60 -7.91 -39.18
N ALA A 491 -22.10 -8.15 -40.40
CA ALA A 491 -20.68 -7.99 -40.73
C ALA A 491 -20.21 -6.53 -40.68
N ASP A 492 -21.09 -5.57 -41.02
CA ASP A 492 -20.75 -4.16 -41.02
C ASP A 492 -20.47 -3.67 -39.59
N ARG A 493 -21.33 -4.04 -38.64
CA ARG A 493 -21.14 -3.68 -37.23
C ARG A 493 -19.98 -4.44 -36.58
N ALA A 494 -19.78 -5.72 -36.93
CA ALA A 494 -18.61 -6.47 -36.49
C ALA A 494 -17.30 -5.78 -36.93
N ALA A 495 -17.23 -5.30 -38.17
CA ALA A 495 -16.06 -4.59 -38.70
C ALA A 495 -15.80 -3.26 -37.96
N VAL A 496 -16.85 -2.54 -37.57
CA VAL A 496 -16.71 -1.31 -36.77
C VAL A 496 -16.12 -1.61 -35.39
N TYR A 497 -16.62 -2.63 -34.70
CA TYR A 497 -16.07 -3.01 -33.39
C TYR A 497 -14.64 -3.57 -33.48
N GLN A 498 -14.33 -4.31 -34.56
CA GLN A 498 -12.97 -4.81 -34.80
C GLN A 498 -11.98 -3.65 -35.01
N ALA A 499 -12.33 -2.66 -35.84
CA ALA A 499 -11.49 -1.49 -36.05
C ALA A 499 -11.24 -0.70 -34.76
N ALA A 500 -12.26 -0.58 -33.89
CA ALA A 500 -12.11 0.06 -32.59
C ALA A 500 -11.22 -0.75 -31.63
N LEU A 501 -11.32 -2.09 -31.66
CA LEU A 501 -10.47 -2.98 -30.87
C LEU A 501 -9.00 -2.90 -31.31
N ASP A 502 -8.75 -2.82 -32.61
CA ASP A 502 -7.40 -2.69 -33.18
C ASP A 502 -6.78 -1.35 -32.77
N ALA A 503 -7.53 -0.25 -32.84
CA ALA A 503 -7.08 1.08 -32.40
C ALA A 503 -6.73 1.12 -30.90
N LEU A 504 -7.47 0.40 -30.05
CA LEU A 504 -7.18 0.27 -28.62
C LEU A 504 -5.93 -0.58 -28.33
N SER A 505 -5.52 -1.43 -29.29
CA SER A 505 -4.31 -2.24 -29.15
C SER A 505 -3.07 -1.47 -29.57
N GLU A 506 -3.17 -0.64 -30.62
CA GLU A 506 -2.08 0.22 -31.10
C GLU A 506 -1.68 1.31 -30.09
N SER A 507 -2.61 1.81 -29.27
CA SER A 507 -2.30 2.82 -28.24
C SER A 507 -1.56 2.27 -27.02
N ALA A 508 -1.46 0.95 -26.87
CA ALA A 508 -0.75 0.30 -25.76
C ALA A 508 0.71 -0.06 -26.10
N ASP A 509 1.06 -0.07 -27.39
CA ASP A 509 2.42 -0.35 -27.90
C ASP A 509 3.21 0.95 -28.23
N SER A 510 2.60 2.13 -28.01
CA SER A 510 3.17 3.47 -28.28
C SER A 510 3.39 4.25 -26.99
#